data_AF-A0A2H0H331-F1
#
_entry.id   AF-A0A2H0H331-F1
#
_cell.length_a   1.000
_cell.length_b   1.000
_cell.length_c   1.000
_cell.angle_alpha   90.00
_cell.angle_beta   90.00
_cell.angle_gamma   90.00
#
_symmetry.space_group_name_H-M   'P 1'
#
loop_
_entity.id
_entity.type
_entity.pdbx_description
1 polymer ?
#
loop_
_entity_poly.entity_id
_entity_poly.type
_entity_poly.pdbx_seq_one_letter_code
_entity_poly.pdbx_strand_id
1 'polypeptide(L)'
;MSGKMKNVVLWLVAVVLTVSLVIYQRATGPTYPVRGKVEINGEIVKYKLIRSFMGEKDAPIEIEVLNSDITGEIRFKRYKSHDEWSTKPMTMLDGKLVTTLPNQPPAGKITYFVQLFYKGQAYPLNSDPVIIRYTGNVPLFILAPHIFFMFLSLLFGMRVGLELFFRNKETLYFTGIVVITLFLGGLVLGPIVQKYAFDAYWTGWPFGHDLTDNKTIGSFILWVIAWFMLRKNKENKVWPIIALLGMMAVYLIPHSALGSEIDYTKIENQPVEQNLNN
;
A
#
# COMPACT_ATOMS: atom_id res chain seq x y z
N MET A 1 32.11 -9.99 24.42
CA MET A 1 30.78 -9.43 24.75
C MET A 1 29.96 -10.47 25.49
N SER A 2 29.36 -10.16 26.65
CA SER A 2 28.49 -11.11 27.37
C SER A 2 27.33 -11.58 26.48
N GLY A 3 26.88 -12.83 26.64
CA GLY A 3 25.75 -13.38 25.88
C GLY A 3 24.47 -12.54 26.02
N LYS A 4 24.27 -11.88 27.17
CA LYS A 4 23.17 -10.94 27.39
C LYS A 4 23.32 -9.66 26.56
N MET A 5 24.49 -9.04 26.59
CA MET A 5 24.80 -7.85 25.78
C MET A 5 24.64 -8.14 24.28
N LYS A 6 25.09 -9.32 23.83
CA LYS A 6 24.89 -9.78 22.45
C LYS A 6 23.41 -9.88 22.09
N ASN A 7 22.59 -10.44 22.96
CA ASN A 7 21.15 -10.51 22.72
C ASN A 7 20.51 -9.12 22.57
N VAL A 8 20.86 -8.18 23.46
CA VAL A 8 20.35 -6.80 23.43
C VAL A 8 20.74 -6.11 22.11
N VAL A 9 22.00 -6.23 21.68
CA VAL A 9 22.46 -5.66 20.42
C VAL A 9 21.69 -6.26 19.23
N LEU A 10 21.47 -7.57 19.19
CA LEU A 10 20.72 -8.19 18.08
C LEU A 10 19.26 -7.72 18.04
N TRP A 11 18.63 -7.48 19.20
CA TRP A 11 17.30 -6.90 19.25
C TRP A 11 17.27 -5.45 18.77
N LEU A 12 18.22 -4.61 19.20
CA LEU A 12 18.34 -3.24 18.73
C LEU A 12 18.53 -3.19 17.21
N VAL A 13 19.42 -4.02 16.67
CA VAL A 13 19.63 -4.10 15.22
C VAL A 13 18.37 -4.59 14.49
N ALA A 14 17.68 -5.61 15.02
CA ALA A 14 16.43 -6.09 14.43
C ALA A 14 15.37 -4.96 14.36
N VAL A 15 15.21 -4.20 15.44
CA VAL A 15 14.28 -3.05 15.48
C VAL A 15 14.66 -1.99 14.45
N VAL A 16 15.93 -1.60 14.38
CA VAL A 16 16.40 -0.60 13.42
C VAL A 16 16.15 -1.06 11.98
N LEU A 17 16.48 -2.32 11.64
CA LEU A 17 16.24 -2.89 10.31
C LEU A 17 14.75 -2.92 9.97
N THR A 18 13.91 -3.38 10.91
CA THR A 18 12.46 -3.40 10.74
C THR A 18 11.92 -1.99 10.52
N VAL A 19 12.22 -1.04 11.39
CA VAL A 19 11.74 0.36 11.26
C VAL A 19 12.17 0.97 9.93
N SER A 20 13.41 0.73 9.51
CA SER A 20 13.92 1.21 8.21
C SER A 20 13.10 0.65 7.05
N LEU A 21 12.77 -0.64 7.08
CA LEU A 21 11.95 -1.28 6.06
C LEU A 21 10.51 -0.75 6.06
N VAL A 22 9.92 -0.52 7.23
CA VAL A 22 8.57 0.06 7.35
C VAL A 22 8.51 1.47 6.78
N ILE A 23 9.52 2.30 7.05
CA ILE A 23 9.61 3.65 6.49
C ILE A 23 9.73 3.58 4.96
N TYR A 24 10.61 2.70 4.46
CA TYR A 24 10.76 2.47 3.02
C TYR A 24 9.43 2.07 2.37
N GLN A 25 8.74 1.06 2.92
CA GLN A 25 7.45 0.60 2.41
C GLN A 25 6.39 1.69 2.38
N ARG A 26 6.32 2.51 3.43
CA ARG A 26 5.38 3.62 3.49
C ARG A 26 5.69 4.69 2.44
N ALA A 27 6.98 4.98 2.21
CA ALA A 27 7.42 5.96 1.23
C ALA A 27 7.23 5.50 -0.22
N THR A 28 7.45 4.21 -0.51
CA THR A 28 7.28 3.63 -1.85
C THR A 28 5.86 3.12 -2.11
N GLY A 29 4.97 3.22 -1.12
CA GLY A 29 3.59 2.77 -1.23
C GLY A 29 2.77 3.63 -2.20
N PRO A 30 1.83 3.05 -2.96
CA PRO A 30 1.01 3.77 -3.94
C PRO A 30 0.00 4.71 -3.29
N THR A 31 -0.19 4.64 -1.97
CA THR A 31 -1.03 5.57 -1.20
C THR A 31 -0.27 6.83 -0.78
N TYR A 32 1.07 6.86 -0.91
CA TYR A 32 1.87 8.01 -0.54
C TYR A 32 1.65 9.15 -1.55
N PRO A 33 1.24 10.35 -1.10
CA PRO A 33 0.88 11.44 -2.00
C PRO A 33 2.06 11.90 -2.85
N VAL A 34 1.78 12.30 -4.10
CA VAL A 34 2.79 12.95 -4.95
C VAL A 34 2.96 14.37 -4.46
N ARG A 35 4.18 14.71 -4.07
CA ARG A 35 4.53 16.05 -3.61
C ARG A 35 5.49 16.68 -4.59
N GLY A 36 5.32 17.97 -4.82
CA GLY A 36 6.24 18.74 -5.66
C GLY A 36 6.09 20.23 -5.39
N LYS A 37 6.79 20.99 -6.21
CA LYS A 37 6.74 22.44 -6.21
C LYS A 37 6.78 22.93 -7.65
N VAL A 38 6.03 23.98 -7.93
CA VAL A 38 6.10 24.71 -9.19
C VAL A 38 6.37 26.17 -8.88
N GLU A 39 7.17 26.82 -9.70
CA GLU A 39 7.44 28.25 -9.58
C GLU A 39 6.58 29.00 -10.60
N ILE A 40 5.76 29.94 -10.11
CA ILE A 40 4.86 30.74 -10.92
C ILE A 40 5.15 32.20 -10.58
N ASN A 41 5.74 32.95 -11.51
CA ASN A 41 6.05 34.37 -11.34
C ASN A 41 6.88 34.68 -10.06
N GLY A 42 7.88 33.85 -9.75
CA GLY A 42 8.71 33.97 -8.54
C GLY A 42 8.07 33.46 -7.24
N GLU A 43 6.80 33.02 -7.28
CA GLU A 43 6.13 32.35 -6.17
C GLU A 43 6.32 30.84 -6.26
N ILE A 44 6.72 30.20 -5.15
CA ILE A 44 6.84 28.74 -5.07
C ILE A 44 5.54 28.16 -4.53
N VAL A 45 4.75 27.56 -5.42
CA VAL A 45 3.54 26.81 -5.07
C VAL A 45 3.92 25.37 -4.75
N LYS A 46 3.78 24.97 -3.48
CA LYS A 46 3.97 23.57 -3.05
C LYS A 46 2.63 22.84 -3.15
N TYR A 47 2.64 21.62 -3.67
CA TYR A 47 1.42 20.85 -3.86
C TYR A 47 1.55 19.42 -3.32
N LYS A 48 0.40 18.83 -3.00
CA LYS A 48 0.24 17.47 -2.52
C LYS A 48 -0.94 16.82 -3.25
N LEU A 49 -0.64 15.98 -4.24
CA LEU A 49 -1.65 15.23 -4.99
C LEU A 49 -1.91 13.89 -4.28
N ILE A 50 -3.14 13.68 -3.84
CA ILE A 50 -3.52 12.48 -3.09
C ILE A 50 -3.62 11.24 -3.99
N ARG A 51 -3.20 10.08 -3.48
CA ARG A 51 -3.27 8.79 -4.19
C ARG A 51 -4.17 7.76 -3.53
N SER A 52 -4.78 8.12 -2.41
CA SER A 52 -5.77 7.29 -1.71
C SER A 52 -6.84 8.20 -1.14
N PHE A 53 -8.09 7.75 -1.21
CA PHE A 53 -9.21 8.40 -0.53
C PHE A 53 -10.12 7.33 0.08
N MET A 54 -10.64 7.63 1.27
CA MET A 54 -11.49 6.73 2.04
C MET A 54 -12.83 7.41 2.31
N GLY A 55 -13.92 6.73 2.00
CA GLY A 55 -15.28 7.20 2.27
C GLY A 55 -16.16 7.19 1.03
N GLU A 56 -17.38 7.73 1.21
CA GLU A 56 -18.45 7.71 0.21
C GLU A 56 -18.63 9.05 -0.52
N LYS A 57 -17.82 10.05 -0.15
CA LYS A 57 -17.86 11.41 -0.73
C LYS A 57 -16.86 11.53 -1.88
N ASP A 58 -16.99 12.61 -2.64
CA ASP A 58 -15.97 12.96 -3.62
C ASP A 58 -14.63 13.28 -2.93
N ALA A 59 -13.53 12.91 -3.58
CA ALA A 59 -12.20 13.10 -3.04
C ALA A 59 -11.76 14.57 -3.24
N PRO A 60 -11.43 15.32 -2.18
CA PRO A 60 -11.03 16.72 -2.29
C PRO A 60 -9.59 16.82 -2.81
N ILE A 61 -9.40 17.72 -3.77
CA ILE A 61 -8.08 18.17 -4.25
C ILE A 61 -7.94 19.64 -3.88
N GLU A 62 -6.94 19.93 -3.05
CA GLU A 62 -6.67 21.28 -2.54
C GLU A 62 -5.23 21.67 -2.84
N ILE A 63 -5.04 22.89 -3.35
CA ILE A 63 -3.72 23.48 -3.60
C ILE A 63 -3.70 24.86 -2.97
N GLU A 64 -2.81 25.07 -2.01
CA GLU A 64 -2.57 26.38 -1.42
C GLU A 64 -1.85 27.29 -2.42
N VAL A 65 -2.41 28.47 -2.64
CA VAL A 65 -1.87 29.50 -3.54
C VAL A 65 -1.93 30.85 -2.84
N LEU A 66 -0.85 31.63 -2.87
CA LEU A 66 -0.84 32.95 -2.24
C LEU A 66 -1.47 34.01 -3.16
N ASN A 67 -1.33 33.82 -4.46
CA ASN A 67 -1.87 34.71 -5.48
C ASN A 67 -3.25 34.25 -5.99
N SER A 68 -4.26 35.11 -5.81
CA SER A 68 -5.64 34.86 -6.24
C SER A 68 -5.84 34.86 -7.77
N ASP A 69 -4.89 35.41 -8.53
CA ASP A 69 -4.92 35.39 -10.00
C ASP A 69 -4.57 34.01 -10.57
N ILE A 70 -4.03 33.11 -9.74
CA ILE A 70 -3.75 31.74 -10.15
C ILE A 70 -5.07 30.98 -10.18
N THR A 71 -5.40 30.44 -11.35
CA THR A 71 -6.52 29.51 -11.51
C THR A 71 -6.00 28.09 -11.72
N GLY A 72 -6.88 27.10 -11.63
CA GLY A 72 -6.49 25.71 -11.82
C GLY A 72 -7.58 24.89 -12.45
N GLU A 73 -7.20 23.79 -13.07
CA GLU A 73 -8.11 22.77 -13.54
C GLU A 73 -7.58 21.37 -13.22
N ILE A 74 -8.51 20.43 -13.11
CA ILE A 74 -8.22 19.01 -13.02
C ILE A 74 -8.76 18.30 -14.26
N ARG A 75 -7.94 17.45 -14.86
CA ARG A 75 -8.35 16.54 -15.93
C ARG A 75 -8.31 15.13 -15.40
N PHE A 76 -9.40 14.38 -15.51
CA PHE A 76 -9.50 13.05 -14.92
C PHE A 76 -10.36 12.08 -15.74
N LYS A 77 -10.16 10.79 -15.50
CA LYS A 77 -11.04 9.72 -15.96
C LYS A 77 -10.87 8.46 -15.10
N ARG A 78 -11.77 7.48 -15.22
CA ARG A 78 -11.58 6.19 -14.54
C ARG A 78 -10.31 5.52 -15.07
N TYR A 79 -9.58 4.83 -14.19
CA TYR A 79 -8.38 4.09 -14.56
C TYR A 79 -8.77 2.79 -15.26
N LYS A 80 -8.04 2.40 -16.32
CA LYS A 80 -8.41 1.27 -17.20
C LYS A 80 -9.89 1.32 -17.64
N SER A 81 -10.26 2.44 -18.27
CA SER A 81 -11.55 2.62 -18.93
C SER A 81 -11.38 3.18 -20.33
N HIS A 82 -12.43 3.05 -21.14
CA HIS A 82 -12.55 3.71 -22.44
C HIS A 82 -13.11 5.14 -22.33
N ASP A 83 -13.14 5.71 -21.13
CA ASP A 83 -13.65 7.05 -20.90
C ASP A 83 -12.80 8.11 -21.61
N GLU A 84 -13.50 9.12 -22.10
CA GLU A 84 -12.93 10.41 -22.45
C GLU A 84 -12.49 11.18 -21.20
N TRP A 85 -11.45 12.00 -21.37
CA TRP A 85 -10.96 12.85 -20.28
C TRP A 85 -11.98 13.95 -19.96
N SER A 86 -12.43 13.98 -18.71
CA SER A 86 -13.25 15.07 -18.18
C SER A 86 -12.36 16.17 -17.61
N THR A 87 -12.72 17.43 -17.83
CA THR A 87 -12.04 18.59 -17.24
C THR A 87 -12.98 19.30 -16.27
N LYS A 88 -12.48 19.67 -15.09
CA LYS A 88 -13.23 20.43 -14.09
C LYS A 88 -12.37 21.58 -13.57
N PRO A 89 -12.89 22.81 -13.51
CA PRO A 89 -12.15 23.93 -12.93
C PRO A 89 -11.99 23.75 -11.41
N MET A 90 -10.98 24.40 -10.86
CA MET A 90 -10.80 24.58 -9.43
C MET A 90 -11.35 25.95 -9.02
N THR A 91 -12.00 26.00 -7.86
CA THR A 91 -12.58 27.23 -7.30
C THR A 91 -11.68 27.74 -6.19
N MET A 92 -11.44 29.05 -6.16
CA MET A 92 -10.71 29.70 -5.06
C MET A 92 -11.58 29.75 -3.80
N LEU A 93 -11.08 29.21 -2.69
CA LEU A 93 -11.70 29.23 -1.38
C LEU A 93 -10.61 29.38 -0.31
N ASP A 94 -10.63 30.47 0.46
CA ASP A 94 -9.73 30.71 1.60
C ASP A 94 -8.23 30.52 1.30
N GLY A 95 -7.75 31.08 0.18
CA GLY A 95 -6.34 30.96 -0.25
C GLY A 95 -5.97 29.58 -0.81
N LYS A 96 -6.96 28.78 -1.19
CA LYS A 96 -6.78 27.48 -1.81
C LYS A 96 -7.58 27.37 -3.10
N LEU A 97 -6.99 26.76 -4.11
CA LEU A 97 -7.74 26.20 -5.22
C LEU A 97 -8.27 24.83 -4.80
N VAL A 98 -9.59 24.68 -4.83
CA VAL A 98 -10.29 23.48 -4.40
C VAL A 98 -11.12 22.91 -5.55
N THR A 99 -11.08 21.60 -5.71
CA THR A 99 -12.02 20.84 -6.54
C THR A 99 -12.21 19.45 -5.96
N THR A 100 -13.08 18.66 -6.58
CA THR A 100 -13.34 17.29 -6.16
C THR A 100 -13.29 16.33 -7.33
N LEU A 101 -12.72 15.14 -7.09
CA LEU A 101 -12.81 13.99 -7.98
C LEU A 101 -14.01 13.13 -7.58
N PRO A 102 -14.84 12.68 -8.53
CA PRO A 102 -16.06 11.93 -8.23
C PRO A 102 -15.73 10.67 -7.44
N ASN A 103 -16.57 10.34 -6.45
CA ASN A 103 -16.42 9.11 -5.69
C ASN A 103 -16.40 7.86 -6.60
N GLN A 104 -15.73 6.80 -6.16
CA GLN A 104 -15.74 5.48 -6.81
C GLN A 104 -16.04 4.38 -5.79
N PRO A 105 -16.60 3.23 -6.24
CA PRO A 105 -16.71 2.06 -5.37
C PRO A 105 -15.33 1.62 -4.83
N PRO A 106 -15.29 0.86 -3.71
CA PRO A 106 -14.05 0.26 -3.21
C PRO A 106 -13.27 -0.46 -4.32
N ALA A 107 -11.94 -0.33 -4.33
CA ALA A 107 -11.03 -0.79 -5.40
C ALA A 107 -11.11 -0.02 -6.73
N GLY A 108 -12.05 0.92 -6.87
CA GLY A 108 -12.09 1.87 -7.97
C GLY A 108 -10.88 2.80 -7.97
N LYS A 109 -10.46 3.19 -9.16
CA LYS A 109 -9.30 4.07 -9.37
C LYS A 109 -9.65 5.16 -10.38
N ILE A 110 -9.19 6.38 -10.12
CA ILE A 110 -9.23 7.49 -11.06
C ILE A 110 -7.79 7.89 -11.39
N THR A 111 -7.56 8.21 -12.64
CA THR A 111 -6.32 8.83 -13.09
C THR A 111 -6.56 10.31 -13.38
N TYR A 112 -5.64 11.18 -12.94
CA TYR A 112 -5.83 12.62 -13.09
C TYR A 112 -4.53 13.42 -13.26
N PHE A 113 -4.69 14.59 -13.86
CA PHE A 113 -3.70 15.66 -14.01
C PHE A 113 -4.21 16.93 -13.37
N VAL A 114 -3.31 17.69 -12.77
CA VAL A 114 -3.61 19.02 -12.26
C VAL A 114 -2.73 20.05 -12.95
N GLN A 115 -3.35 21.12 -13.39
CA GLN A 115 -2.67 22.21 -14.09
C GLN A 115 -3.11 23.54 -13.48
N LEU A 116 -2.13 24.39 -13.20
CA LEU A 116 -2.36 25.77 -12.78
C LEU A 116 -2.18 26.71 -13.97
N PHE A 117 -2.84 27.84 -13.92
CA PHE A 117 -2.75 28.89 -14.93
C PHE A 117 -2.50 30.24 -14.28
N TYR A 118 -1.63 31.02 -14.91
CA TYR A 118 -1.40 32.41 -14.54
C TYR A 118 -1.22 33.24 -15.81
N LYS A 119 -2.04 34.28 -15.99
CA LYS A 119 -2.03 35.17 -17.17
C LYS A 119 -2.03 34.42 -18.52
N GLY A 120 -2.79 33.33 -18.62
CA GLY A 120 -2.90 32.51 -19.84
C GLY A 120 -1.77 31.49 -20.05
N GLN A 121 -0.73 31.49 -19.21
CA GLN A 121 0.32 30.46 -19.25
C GLN A 121 -0.03 29.28 -18.36
N ALA A 122 0.20 28.07 -18.86
CA ALA A 122 -0.03 26.80 -18.20
C ALA A 122 1.19 26.30 -17.41
N TYR A 123 0.93 25.79 -16.21
CA TYR A 123 1.90 25.22 -15.28
C TYR A 123 1.42 23.83 -14.81
N PRO A 124 1.81 22.74 -15.49
CA PRO A 124 1.42 21.40 -15.09
C PRO A 124 2.08 21.01 -13.77
N LEU A 125 1.31 20.48 -12.82
CA LEU A 125 1.84 20.00 -11.54
C LEU A 125 2.37 18.56 -11.62
N ASN A 126 1.93 17.81 -12.61
CA ASN A 126 2.38 16.45 -12.84
C ASN A 126 2.49 16.15 -14.34
N SER A 127 3.64 15.62 -14.75
CA SER A 127 3.90 15.14 -16.12
C SER A 127 3.30 13.75 -16.34
N ASP A 128 3.38 12.90 -15.32
CA ASP A 128 2.77 11.57 -15.30
C ASP A 128 1.44 11.60 -14.58
N PRO A 129 0.44 10.83 -15.04
CA PRO A 129 -0.87 10.82 -14.41
C PRO A 129 -0.80 10.30 -12.98
N VAL A 130 -1.41 11.02 -12.05
CA VAL A 130 -1.57 10.52 -10.68
C VAL A 130 -2.75 9.56 -10.64
N ILE A 131 -2.58 8.41 -10.00
CA ILE A 131 -3.64 7.44 -9.79
C ILE A 131 -4.08 7.51 -8.32
N ILE A 132 -5.35 7.85 -8.11
CA ILE A 132 -6.01 7.78 -6.81
C ILE A 132 -6.80 6.47 -6.70
N ARG A 133 -6.65 5.76 -5.58
CA ARG A 133 -7.43 4.57 -5.24
C ARG A 133 -8.47 4.88 -4.16
N TYR A 134 -9.68 4.39 -4.35
CA TYR A 134 -10.77 4.50 -3.39
C TYR A 134 -10.83 3.24 -2.52
N THR A 135 -10.98 3.44 -1.21
CA THR A 135 -11.04 2.36 -0.22
C THR A 135 -12.25 2.51 0.68
N GLY A 136 -12.87 1.38 1.06
CA GLY A 136 -13.85 1.35 2.13
C GLY A 136 -13.26 1.71 3.49
N ASN A 137 -14.14 1.94 4.47
CA ASN A 137 -13.73 2.25 5.83
C ASN A 137 -13.35 0.97 6.58
N VAL A 138 -12.09 0.86 6.99
CA VAL A 138 -11.60 -0.28 7.79
C VAL A 138 -11.63 0.09 9.28
N PRO A 139 -12.42 -0.60 10.11
CA PRO A 139 -12.48 -0.29 11.54
C PRO A 139 -11.10 -0.40 12.20
N LEU A 140 -10.76 0.60 13.03
CA LEU A 140 -9.44 0.69 13.67
C LEU A 140 -9.14 -0.52 14.55
N PHE A 141 -10.15 -1.10 15.21
CA PHE A 141 -10.01 -2.29 16.04
C PHE A 141 -9.64 -3.56 15.26
N ILE A 142 -9.76 -3.55 13.93
CA ILE A 142 -9.33 -4.64 13.03
C ILE A 142 -7.97 -4.28 12.41
N LEU A 143 -7.85 -3.04 11.93
CA LEU A 143 -6.63 -2.57 11.27
C LEU A 143 -5.44 -2.54 12.22
N ALA A 144 -5.62 -2.07 13.45
CA ALA A 144 -4.52 -1.96 14.42
C ALA A 144 -3.95 -3.34 14.80
N PRO A 145 -4.75 -4.36 15.16
CA PRO A 145 -4.24 -5.72 15.36
C PRO A 145 -3.56 -6.30 14.12
N HIS A 146 -4.12 -6.10 12.93
CA HIS A 146 -3.51 -6.56 11.68
C HIS A 146 -2.09 -6.01 11.52
N ILE A 147 -1.94 -4.69 11.59
CA ILE A 147 -0.65 -3.99 11.45
C ILE A 147 0.33 -4.44 12.56
N PHE A 148 -0.15 -4.58 13.79
CA PHE A 148 0.65 -5.05 14.92
C PHE A 148 1.25 -6.43 14.66
N PHE A 149 0.43 -7.41 14.25
CA PHE A 149 0.92 -8.76 13.97
C PHE A 149 1.84 -8.81 12.74
N MET A 150 1.59 -8.00 11.71
CA MET A 150 2.48 -7.90 10.55
C MET A 150 3.87 -7.38 10.96
N PHE A 151 3.94 -6.28 11.72
CA PHE A 151 5.23 -5.78 12.20
C PHE A 151 5.92 -6.73 13.18
N LEU A 152 5.16 -7.41 14.03
CA LEU A 152 5.72 -8.40 14.94
C LEU A 152 6.35 -9.56 14.17
N SER A 153 5.67 -10.06 13.12
CA SER A 153 6.22 -11.10 12.25
C SER A 153 7.52 -10.66 11.59
N LEU A 154 7.59 -9.42 11.10
CA LEU A 154 8.78 -8.87 10.45
C LEU A 154 9.94 -8.69 11.43
N LEU A 155 9.66 -8.16 12.62
CA LEU A 155 10.65 -7.97 13.66
C LEU A 155 11.28 -9.30 14.09
N PHE A 156 10.44 -10.31 14.36
CA PHE A 156 10.92 -11.63 14.72
C PHE A 156 11.62 -12.33 13.55
N GLY A 157 11.19 -12.09 12.30
CA GLY A 157 11.87 -12.58 11.10
C GLY A 157 13.30 -12.04 11.00
N MET A 158 13.48 -10.72 11.15
CA MET A 158 14.80 -10.08 11.21
C MET A 158 15.63 -10.65 12.38
N ARG A 159 15.00 -10.87 13.53
CA ARG A 159 15.65 -11.44 14.70
C ARG A 159 16.11 -12.88 14.47
N VAL A 160 15.35 -13.71 13.74
CA VAL A 160 15.76 -15.06 13.31
C VAL A 160 16.98 -14.99 12.42
N GLY A 161 16.99 -14.09 11.43
CA GLY A 161 18.15 -13.85 10.57
C GLY A 161 19.42 -13.57 11.37
N LEU A 162 19.34 -12.60 12.27
CA LEU A 162 20.45 -12.25 13.16
C LEU A 162 20.82 -13.40 14.11
N GLU A 163 19.86 -14.19 14.61
CA GLU A 163 20.14 -15.32 15.48
C GLU A 163 21.00 -16.38 14.77
N LEU A 164 20.70 -16.70 13.51
CA LEU A 164 21.38 -17.74 12.73
C LEU A 164 22.87 -17.46 12.50
N PHE A 165 23.23 -16.18 12.29
CA PHE A 165 24.60 -15.76 12.06
C PHE A 165 25.39 -15.59 13.37
N PHE A 166 24.73 -15.19 14.46
CA PHE A 166 25.45 -14.72 15.64
C PHE A 166 25.32 -15.61 16.90
N ARG A 167 24.25 -16.40 17.08
CA ARG A 167 24.05 -17.15 18.35
C ARG A 167 23.51 -18.57 18.16
N ASN A 168 22.57 -18.75 17.24
CA ASN A 168 21.88 -19.99 16.91
C ASN A 168 21.26 -20.75 18.10
N LYS A 169 20.71 -20.04 19.10
CA LYS A 169 20.14 -20.69 20.30
C LYS A 169 18.62 -20.74 20.27
N GLU A 170 17.98 -19.63 19.89
CA GLU A 170 16.53 -19.44 20.02
C GLU A 170 15.81 -19.45 18.65
N THR A 171 16.50 -19.88 17.59
CA THR A 171 16.02 -19.85 16.20
C THR A 171 14.65 -20.53 16.01
N LEU A 172 14.43 -21.70 16.62
CA LEU A 172 13.16 -22.43 16.53
C LEU A 172 12.01 -21.66 17.20
N TYR A 173 12.27 -21.05 18.36
CA TYR A 173 11.27 -20.31 19.11
C TYR A 173 10.83 -19.05 18.35
N PHE A 174 11.80 -18.24 17.90
CA PHE A 174 11.51 -17.04 17.12
C PHE A 174 10.83 -17.37 15.79
N THR A 175 11.28 -18.42 15.09
CA THR A 175 10.61 -18.91 13.88
C THR A 175 9.14 -19.29 14.14
N GLY A 176 8.85 -19.96 15.27
CA GLY A 176 7.48 -20.27 15.67
C GLY A 176 6.62 -19.03 15.90
N ILE A 177 7.20 -17.98 16.51
CA ILE A 177 6.51 -16.69 16.67
C ILE A 177 6.21 -16.06 15.30
N VAL A 178 7.16 -16.08 14.36
CA VAL A 178 6.93 -15.55 13.00
C VAL A 178 5.76 -16.27 12.33
N VAL A 179 5.72 -17.61 12.40
CA VAL A 179 4.62 -18.39 11.82
C VAL A 179 3.27 -17.99 12.43
N ILE A 180 3.17 -17.92 13.77
CA ILE A 180 1.89 -17.59 14.45
C ILE A 180 1.46 -16.15 14.12
N THR A 181 2.39 -15.19 14.22
CA THR A 181 2.08 -13.77 14.00
C THR A 181 1.77 -13.48 12.54
N LEU A 182 2.48 -14.11 11.59
CA LEU A 182 2.17 -14.00 10.17
C LEU A 182 0.86 -14.68 9.79
N PHE A 183 0.50 -15.79 10.45
CA PHE A 183 -0.81 -16.42 10.28
C PHE A 183 -1.94 -15.47 10.72
N LEU A 184 -1.86 -14.98 11.96
CA LEU A 184 -2.89 -14.10 12.53
C LEU A 184 -2.98 -12.76 11.77
N GLY A 185 -1.84 -12.12 11.53
CA GLY A 185 -1.78 -10.83 10.82
C GLY A 185 -2.11 -10.98 9.34
N GLY A 186 -1.44 -11.90 8.64
CA GLY A 186 -1.49 -12.02 7.19
C GLY A 186 -2.68 -12.82 6.66
N LEU A 187 -2.95 -14.01 7.22
CA LEU A 187 -3.95 -14.94 6.67
C LEU A 187 -5.31 -14.90 7.39
N VAL A 188 -5.40 -14.37 8.61
CA VAL A 188 -6.67 -14.19 9.31
C VAL A 188 -7.14 -12.74 9.21
N LEU A 189 -6.38 -11.80 9.76
CA LEU A 189 -6.78 -10.39 9.78
C LEU A 189 -6.61 -9.69 8.42
N GLY A 190 -5.66 -10.12 7.59
CA GLY A 190 -5.45 -9.60 6.24
C GLY A 190 -6.71 -9.68 5.36
N PRO A 191 -7.30 -10.88 5.16
CA PRO A 191 -8.56 -11.05 4.45
C PRO A 191 -9.71 -10.21 4.99
N ILE A 192 -9.79 -10.06 6.32
CA ILE A 192 -10.85 -9.26 6.96
C ILE A 192 -10.64 -7.78 6.61
N VAL A 193 -9.42 -7.25 6.74
CA VAL A 193 -9.09 -5.88 6.33
C VAL A 193 -9.39 -5.67 4.86
N GLN A 194 -9.06 -6.64 4.00
CA GLN A 194 -9.34 -6.59 2.56
C GLN A 194 -10.84 -6.54 2.26
N LYS A 195 -11.66 -7.31 3.01
CA LYS A 195 -13.12 -7.26 2.88
C LYS A 195 -13.66 -5.87 3.19
N TYR A 196 -13.22 -5.24 4.27
CA TYR A 196 -13.63 -3.87 4.58
C TYR A 196 -13.11 -2.84 3.56
N ALA A 197 -11.92 -3.05 3.02
CA ALA A 197 -11.27 -2.08 2.14
C ALA A 197 -11.72 -2.16 0.66
N PHE A 198 -12.04 -3.35 0.16
CA PHE A 198 -12.29 -3.66 -1.26
C PHE A 198 -13.48 -4.59 -1.51
N ASP A 199 -14.24 -4.93 -0.47
CA ASP A 199 -15.38 -5.85 -0.54
C ASP A 199 -15.04 -7.32 -0.94
N ALA A 200 -13.75 -7.68 -0.93
CA ALA A 200 -13.26 -9.04 -1.23
C ALA A 200 -12.43 -9.61 -0.07
N TYR A 201 -12.67 -10.87 0.32
CA TYR A 201 -11.90 -11.52 1.39
C TYR A 201 -10.52 -11.99 0.91
N TRP A 202 -10.43 -12.53 -0.30
CA TRP A 202 -9.18 -13.04 -0.85
C TRP A 202 -9.26 -13.00 -2.36
N THR A 203 -8.23 -12.46 -2.99
CA THR A 203 -8.13 -12.30 -4.44
C THR A 203 -6.85 -12.91 -5.01
N GLY A 204 -6.04 -13.54 -4.17
CA GLY A 204 -4.88 -14.34 -4.56
C GLY A 204 -5.21 -15.81 -4.85
N TRP A 205 -4.16 -16.56 -5.16
CA TRP A 205 -4.19 -18.01 -5.37
C TRP A 205 -4.75 -18.71 -4.12
N PRO A 206 -5.58 -19.76 -4.29
CA PRO A 206 -5.94 -20.42 -5.56
C PRO A 206 -7.08 -19.76 -6.34
N PHE A 207 -7.73 -18.73 -5.80
CA PHE A 207 -8.98 -18.18 -6.34
C PHE A 207 -8.80 -16.96 -7.25
N GLY A 208 -7.60 -16.39 -7.31
CA GLY A 208 -7.29 -15.25 -8.16
C GLY A 208 -5.79 -14.99 -8.33
N HIS A 209 -5.45 -13.78 -8.75
CA HIS A 209 -4.09 -13.38 -9.14
C HIS A 209 -3.55 -12.15 -8.40
N ASP A 210 -4.21 -11.69 -7.33
CA ASP A 210 -3.69 -10.56 -6.54
C ASP A 210 -2.33 -10.89 -5.95
N LEU A 211 -1.36 -10.05 -6.31
CA LEU A 211 0.03 -10.22 -5.94
C LEU A 211 0.23 -10.07 -4.41
N THR A 212 -0.59 -9.27 -3.75
CA THR A 212 -0.50 -8.98 -2.30
C THR A 212 -0.81 -10.22 -1.48
N ASP A 213 -1.87 -10.92 -1.86
CA ASP A 213 -2.34 -12.15 -1.23
C ASP A 213 -1.34 -13.29 -1.50
N ASN A 214 -0.89 -13.41 -2.76
CA ASN A 214 0.10 -14.39 -3.20
C ASN A 214 1.45 -14.27 -2.48
N LYS A 215 1.92 -13.04 -2.30
CA LYS A 215 3.15 -12.76 -1.55
C LYS A 215 3.03 -13.19 -0.09
N THR A 216 1.89 -12.90 0.53
CA THR A 216 1.65 -13.20 1.95
C THR A 216 1.61 -14.70 2.18
N ILE A 217 0.84 -15.45 1.37
CA ILE A 217 0.78 -16.91 1.49
C ILE A 217 2.12 -17.58 1.14
N GLY A 218 2.84 -17.07 0.13
CA GLY A 218 4.18 -17.55 -0.22
C GLY A 218 5.18 -17.38 0.92
N SER A 219 5.21 -16.19 1.54
CA SER A 219 6.03 -15.94 2.75
C SER A 219 5.66 -16.90 3.88
N PHE A 220 4.36 -17.08 4.13
CA PHE A 220 3.87 -17.97 5.18
C PHE A 220 4.31 -19.42 4.96
N ILE A 221 4.17 -19.94 3.74
CA ILE A 221 4.59 -21.31 3.40
C ILE A 221 6.09 -21.49 3.64
N LEU A 222 6.93 -20.54 3.23
CA LEU A 222 8.37 -20.61 3.47
C LEU A 222 8.70 -20.66 4.97
N TRP A 223 8.02 -19.84 5.78
CA TRP A 223 8.20 -19.84 7.24
C TRP A 223 7.72 -21.14 7.91
N VAL A 224 6.61 -21.72 7.44
CA VAL A 224 6.12 -23.02 7.90
C VAL A 224 7.13 -24.13 7.58
N ILE A 225 7.68 -24.16 6.36
CA ILE A 225 8.71 -25.13 5.98
C ILE A 225 9.96 -24.94 6.85
N ALA A 226 10.41 -23.70 7.05
CA ALA A 226 11.55 -23.40 7.91
C ALA A 226 11.34 -23.90 9.35
N TRP A 227 10.14 -23.70 9.89
CA TRP A 227 9.79 -24.18 11.22
C TRP A 227 9.81 -25.70 11.32
N PHE A 228 9.22 -26.42 10.36
CA PHE A 228 9.26 -27.89 10.33
C PHE A 228 10.68 -28.43 10.20
N MET A 229 11.50 -27.80 9.37
CA MET A 229 12.90 -28.21 9.18
C MET A 229 13.75 -27.93 10.41
N LEU A 230 13.51 -26.83 11.13
CA LEU A 230 14.14 -26.56 12.43
C LEU A 230 13.68 -27.52 13.54
N ARG A 231 12.43 -28.01 13.49
CA ARG A 231 11.96 -29.06 14.41
C ARG A 231 12.68 -30.38 14.18
N LYS A 232 12.95 -30.74 12.93
CA LYS A 232 13.72 -31.95 12.57
C LYS A 232 15.21 -31.80 12.88
N ASN A 233 15.79 -30.66 12.54
CA ASN A 233 17.20 -30.35 12.79
C ASN A 233 17.35 -28.88 13.21
N LYS A 234 17.63 -28.66 14.49
CA LYS A 234 17.78 -27.32 15.07
C LYS A 234 18.98 -26.54 14.52
N GLU A 235 19.95 -27.22 13.92
CA GLU A 235 21.13 -26.59 13.30
C GLU A 235 20.88 -26.16 11.85
N ASN A 236 19.71 -26.48 11.29
CA ASN A 236 19.40 -26.11 9.91
C ASN A 236 19.31 -24.59 9.74
N LYS A 237 20.23 -24.03 8.94
CA LYS A 237 20.25 -22.60 8.63
C LYS A 237 19.63 -22.26 7.27
N VAL A 238 19.54 -23.24 6.37
CA VAL A 238 19.16 -23.03 4.97
C VAL A 238 17.72 -22.54 4.87
N TRP A 239 16.77 -23.29 5.43
CA TRP A 239 15.35 -22.94 5.30
C TRP A 239 14.96 -21.62 5.99
N PRO A 240 15.44 -21.33 7.21
CA PRO A 240 15.20 -20.03 7.83
C PRO A 240 15.78 -18.85 7.04
N ILE A 241 16.96 -19.01 6.42
CA ILE A 241 17.52 -17.97 5.54
C ILE A 241 16.65 -17.78 4.29
N ILE A 242 16.22 -18.87 3.65
CA ILE A 242 15.31 -18.80 2.49
C ILE A 242 14.01 -18.09 2.87
N ALA A 243 13.41 -18.42 4.02
CA ALA A 243 12.19 -17.77 4.50
C ALA A 243 12.40 -16.28 4.80
N LEU A 244 13.52 -15.91 5.40
CA LEU A 244 13.87 -14.51 5.62
C LEU A 244 14.02 -13.75 4.31
N LEU A 245 14.74 -14.31 3.33
CA LEU A 245 14.92 -13.68 2.02
C LEU A 245 13.60 -13.54 1.28
N GLY A 246 12.75 -14.58 1.32
CA GLY A 246 11.40 -14.53 0.77
C GLY A 246 10.55 -13.44 1.43
N MET A 247 10.58 -13.34 2.76
CA MET A 247 9.92 -12.27 3.50
C MET A 247 10.46 -10.89 3.11
N MET A 248 11.78 -10.70 3.05
CA MET A 248 12.37 -9.43 2.63
C MET A 248 11.95 -9.06 1.21
N ALA A 249 11.94 -10.00 0.28
CA ALA A 249 11.47 -9.77 -1.09
C ALA A 249 10.00 -9.32 -1.12
N VAL A 250 9.13 -9.98 -0.34
CA VAL A 250 7.73 -9.60 -0.20
C VAL A 250 7.58 -8.16 0.29
N TYR A 251 8.36 -7.77 1.29
CA TYR A 251 8.29 -6.44 1.90
C TYR A 251 8.99 -5.35 1.06
N LEU A 252 10.00 -5.69 0.26
CA LEU A 252 10.72 -4.75 -0.61
C LEU A 252 9.94 -4.41 -1.90
N ILE A 253 9.11 -5.33 -2.39
CA ILE A 253 8.26 -5.06 -3.55
C ILE A 253 7.06 -4.22 -3.09
N PRO A 254 6.86 -2.99 -3.60
CA PRO A 254 5.78 -2.12 -3.15
C PRO A 254 4.41 -2.81 -3.11
N HIS A 255 3.73 -2.73 -1.97
CA HIS A 255 2.34 -3.18 -1.84
C HIS A 255 1.48 -2.41 -2.86
N SER A 256 0.63 -3.10 -3.62
CA SER A 256 -0.28 -2.48 -4.61
C SER A 256 0.32 -1.98 -5.94
N ALA A 257 1.47 -2.51 -6.38
CA ALA A 257 1.78 -2.48 -7.83
C ALA A 257 0.73 -3.27 -8.65
N LEU A 258 0.12 -4.31 -8.05
CA LEU A 258 -0.89 -5.20 -8.65
C LEU A 258 -1.88 -5.75 -7.60
N GLY A 259 -2.44 -4.86 -6.76
CA GLY A 259 -3.49 -5.22 -5.80
C GLY A 259 -4.89 -5.16 -6.40
N SER A 260 -5.90 -5.62 -5.65
CA SER A 260 -7.33 -5.53 -5.99
C SER A 260 -7.69 -4.20 -6.68
N GLU A 261 -8.23 -4.31 -7.90
CA GLU A 261 -8.47 -3.22 -8.84
C GLU A 261 -9.69 -3.52 -9.70
N ILE A 262 -10.53 -2.52 -9.95
CA ILE A 262 -11.62 -2.60 -10.93
C ILE A 262 -11.09 -2.28 -12.33
N ASP A 263 -11.30 -3.19 -13.27
CA ASP A 263 -11.00 -3.02 -14.69
C ASP A 263 -12.29 -2.65 -15.44
N TYR A 264 -12.52 -1.36 -15.63
CA TYR A 264 -13.75 -0.86 -16.28
C TYR A 264 -13.83 -1.26 -17.75
N THR A 265 -12.70 -1.56 -18.43
CA THR A 265 -12.71 -2.08 -19.81
C THR A 265 -13.43 -3.43 -19.94
N LYS A 266 -13.50 -4.22 -18.86
CA LYS A 266 -14.14 -5.55 -18.87
C LYS A 266 -15.61 -5.50 -18.46
N ILE A 267 -16.03 -4.47 -17.73
CA ILE A 267 -17.40 -4.32 -17.24
C ILE A 267 -18.31 -3.77 -18.35
N GLU A 268 -17.82 -2.79 -19.13
CA GLU A 268 -18.59 -2.22 -20.25
C GLU A 268 -18.81 -3.19 -21.42
N ASN A 269 -18.03 -4.28 -21.49
CA ASN A 269 -18.19 -5.32 -22.50
C ASN A 269 -19.14 -6.45 -22.09
N GLN A 270 -19.80 -6.38 -20.93
CA GLN A 270 -20.88 -7.30 -20.62
C GLN A 270 -22.15 -6.81 -21.33
N PRO A 271 -22.71 -7.58 -22.29
CA PRO A 271 -23.99 -7.22 -22.87
C PRO A 271 -25.02 -7.16 -21.75
N VAL A 272 -25.74 -6.05 -21.69
CA VAL A 272 -26.95 -5.91 -20.87
C VAL A 272 -27.89 -7.03 -21.32
N GLU A 273 -27.97 -8.12 -20.55
CA GLU A 273 -29.11 -9.03 -20.65
C GLU A 273 -30.34 -8.20 -20.31
N GLN A 274 -31.02 -7.74 -21.36
CA GLN A 274 -32.36 -7.22 -21.28
C GLN A 274 -33.20 -8.30 -20.62
N ASN A 275 -33.55 -8.08 -19.35
CA ASN A 275 -34.70 -8.72 -18.73
C ASN A 275 -35.96 -8.25 -19.46
N LEU A 276 -36.19 -8.82 -20.64
CA LEU A 276 -37.49 -8.92 -21.29
C LEU A 276 -38.07 -10.24 -20.82
N ASN A 277 -38.81 -10.21 -19.71
CA ASN A 277 -39.86 -11.17 -19.44
C ASN A 277 -41.09 -10.39 -18.98
N ASN A 278 -41.95 -10.12 -19.98
CA ASN A 278 -43.41 -10.17 -19.79
C ASN A 278 -43.82 -11.62 -19.53
#